data_AF-A0A1I6WPS6-F1
#
_entry.id   AF-A0A1I6WPS6-F1
#
_cell.length_a   1.000
_cell.length_b   1.000
_cell.length_c   1.000
_cell.angle_alpha   90.00
_cell.angle_beta   90.00
_cell.angle_gamma   90.00
#
_symmetry.space_group_name_H-M   'P 1'
#
loop_
_entity.id
_entity.type
_entity.pdbx_description
1 polymer ?
#
loop_
_entity_poly.entity_id
_entity_poly.type
_entity_poly.pdbx_seq_one_letter_code
_entity_poly.pdbx_strand_id
1 'polypeptide(L)'
;MGETAAQVYDPSIWQISYLELTIRLVLALILGGLIGVERELGGHSAGFRTHILVCLGSAAIVLLSMYGFAEFAADPNVRLDPARLAAQVISGIGFLGAGTILRTGITVSGLTTAASLWVVAAIGLTVGAGFYYGSAVLTLLVVVSLFFLNKFEKKFSRTKRKQDLVMKINKDSASLNKVVTELHHFGIQISKIIVENEEAAQGDSGEMLIVRMQVKLNYKKRFEEVIVSLASIEGVIGIEAGGESL
;
A
#
# COMPACT_ATOMS: atom_id res chain seq x y z
N MET A 1 -58.10 -4.76 27.25
CA MET A 1 -57.01 -4.28 28.12
C MET A 1 -55.79 -5.10 27.76
N GLY A 2 -54.90 -4.54 26.94
CA GLY A 2 -53.72 -5.25 26.44
C GLY A 2 -52.61 -5.21 27.49
N GLU A 3 -52.15 -6.38 27.91
CA GLU A 3 -50.96 -6.53 28.73
C GLU A 3 -49.75 -5.99 27.95
N THR A 4 -49.15 -4.92 28.45
CA THR A 4 -47.80 -4.50 28.06
C THR A 4 -46.84 -5.62 28.48
N ALA A 5 -46.37 -6.40 27.51
CA ALA A 5 -45.29 -7.36 27.71
C ALA A 5 -44.07 -6.60 28.25
N ALA A 6 -43.85 -6.68 29.56
CA ALA A 6 -42.63 -6.20 30.17
C ALA A 6 -41.47 -6.95 29.50
N GLN A 7 -40.64 -6.21 28.77
CA GLN A 7 -39.45 -6.74 28.12
C GLN A 7 -38.57 -7.33 29.23
N VAL A 8 -38.54 -8.65 29.33
CA VAL A 8 -37.80 -9.37 30.38
C VAL A 8 -36.33 -9.02 30.21
N TYR A 9 -35.78 -8.26 31.17
CA TYR A 9 -34.36 -7.95 31.23
C TYR A 9 -33.61 -9.24 31.59
N ASP A 10 -32.88 -9.80 30.62
CA ASP A 10 -31.98 -10.92 30.84
C ASP A 10 -30.55 -10.40 31.01
N PRO A 11 -29.98 -10.38 32.23
CA PRO A 11 -28.63 -9.87 32.47
C PRO A 11 -27.53 -10.72 31.83
N SER A 12 -27.81 -11.95 31.40
CA SER A 12 -26.80 -12.84 30.81
C SER A 12 -26.26 -12.33 29.47
N ILE A 13 -27.03 -11.53 28.74
CA ILE A 13 -26.64 -10.97 27.44
C ILE A 13 -25.47 -9.97 27.54
N TRP A 14 -25.26 -9.41 28.73
CA TRP A 14 -24.22 -8.43 29.04
C TRP A 14 -22.98 -9.08 29.65
N GLN A 15 -22.94 -10.42 29.76
CA GLN A 15 -21.79 -11.15 30.28
C GLN A 15 -21.05 -11.89 29.15
N ILE A 16 -19.73 -11.97 29.29
CA ILE A 16 -18.85 -12.71 28.39
C ILE A 16 -17.84 -13.50 29.22
N SER A 17 -17.60 -14.75 28.84
CA SER A 17 -16.56 -15.56 29.49
C SER A 17 -15.17 -15.06 29.09
N TYR A 18 -14.19 -15.22 29.98
CA TYR A 18 -12.79 -14.88 29.68
C TYR A 18 -12.26 -15.64 28.45
N LEU A 19 -12.74 -16.87 28.24
CA LEU A 19 -12.38 -17.68 27.09
C LEU A 19 -12.91 -17.07 25.79
N GLU A 20 -14.20 -16.73 25.73
CA GLU A 20 -14.82 -16.10 24.55
C GLU A 20 -14.18 -14.74 24.23
N LEU A 21 -13.93 -13.93 25.26
CA LEU A 21 -13.22 -12.66 25.12
C LEU A 21 -11.83 -12.87 24.50
N THR A 22 -11.08 -13.85 25.01
CA THR A 22 -9.74 -14.17 24.50
C THR A 22 -9.80 -14.67 23.05
N ILE A 23 -10.74 -15.55 22.73
CA ILE A 23 -10.93 -16.09 21.36
C ILE A 23 -11.23 -14.95 20.37
N ARG A 24 -12.10 -14.01 20.73
CA ARG A 24 -12.40 -12.85 19.87
C ARG A 24 -11.18 -11.99 19.60
N LEU A 25 -10.37 -11.70 20.62
CA LEU A 25 -9.14 -10.92 20.46
C LEU A 25 -8.09 -11.66 19.61
N VAL A 26 -7.90 -12.96 19.84
CA VAL A 26 -7.00 -13.80 19.04
C VAL A 26 -7.47 -13.89 17.58
N LEU A 27 -8.77 -14.05 17.35
CA LEU A 27 -9.34 -14.06 16.00
C LEU A 27 -9.13 -12.72 15.31
N ALA A 28 -9.33 -11.59 16.00
CA ALA A 28 -9.08 -10.26 15.44
C ALA A 28 -7.60 -10.10 15.05
N LEU A 29 -6.68 -10.57 15.90
CA LEU A 29 -5.24 -10.60 15.59
C LEU A 29 -4.95 -11.41 14.33
N ILE A 30 -5.51 -12.61 14.20
CA ILE A 30 -5.29 -13.48 13.03
C ILE A 30 -5.85 -12.83 11.76
N LEU A 31 -7.12 -12.39 11.76
CA LEU A 31 -7.76 -11.83 10.58
C LEU A 31 -7.13 -10.49 10.13
N GLY A 32 -6.76 -9.63 11.08
CA GLY A 32 -6.00 -8.41 10.79
C GLY A 32 -4.61 -8.72 10.25
N GLY A 33 -3.96 -9.75 10.81
CA GLY A 33 -2.67 -10.25 10.37
C GLY A 33 -2.68 -10.77 8.93
N LEU A 34 -3.70 -11.54 8.52
CA LEU A 34 -3.82 -12.07 7.16
C LEU A 34 -3.77 -10.96 6.09
N ILE A 35 -4.49 -9.86 6.33
CA ILE A 35 -4.44 -8.70 5.44
C ILE A 35 -3.08 -8.02 5.54
N GLY A 36 -2.58 -7.82 6.77
CA GLY A 36 -1.30 -7.19 7.04
C GLY A 36 -0.10 -7.88 6.36
N VAL A 37 -0.08 -9.22 6.27
CA VAL A 37 0.98 -9.98 5.57
C VAL A 37 1.00 -9.64 4.09
N GLU A 38 -0.16 -9.59 3.43
CA GLU A 38 -0.23 -9.18 2.02
C GLU A 38 0.31 -7.76 1.84
N ARG A 39 -0.09 -6.84 2.73
CA ARG A 39 0.34 -5.43 2.65
C ARG A 39 1.86 -5.28 2.82
N GLU A 40 2.45 -6.00 3.79
CA GLU A 40 3.88 -5.95 4.08
C GLU A 40 4.71 -6.58 2.95
N LEU A 41 4.31 -7.75 2.45
CA LEU A 41 4.95 -8.37 1.28
C LEU A 41 4.83 -7.52 0.02
N GLY A 42 3.78 -6.70 -0.08
CA GLY A 42 3.59 -5.71 -1.14
C GLY A 42 4.40 -4.42 -0.96
N GLY A 43 5.11 -4.22 0.15
CA GLY A 43 5.91 -3.02 0.41
C GLY A 43 5.07 -1.75 0.65
N HIS A 44 3.83 -1.88 1.13
CA HIS A 44 2.94 -0.75 1.36
C HIS A 44 3.25 -0.01 2.68
N SER A 45 2.81 1.25 2.76
CA SER A 45 3.09 2.15 3.91
C SER A 45 2.57 1.64 5.27
N ALA A 46 1.48 0.87 5.28
CA ALA A 46 1.02 0.16 6.47
C ALA A 46 1.13 -1.36 6.24
N GLY A 47 1.92 -2.02 7.10
CA GLY A 47 2.25 -3.45 7.00
C GLY A 47 1.52 -4.31 8.04
N PHE A 48 2.15 -5.41 8.45
CA PHE A 48 1.57 -6.43 9.31
C PHE A 48 1.16 -5.88 10.68
N ARG A 49 2.07 -5.19 11.35
CA ARG A 49 1.86 -4.66 12.71
C ARG A 49 0.69 -3.68 12.76
N THR A 50 0.58 -2.79 11.77
CA THR A 50 -0.47 -1.77 11.73
C THR A 50 -1.86 -2.41 11.60
N HIS A 51 -2.02 -3.39 10.70
CA HIS A 51 -3.31 -4.04 10.49
C HIS A 51 -3.72 -4.89 11.71
N ILE A 52 -2.77 -5.56 12.37
CA ILE A 52 -3.05 -6.27 13.64
C ILE A 52 -3.57 -5.30 14.70
N LEU A 53 -2.85 -4.20 14.94
CA LEU A 53 -3.21 -3.25 16.00
C LEU A 53 -4.56 -2.58 15.75
N VAL A 54 -4.86 -2.23 14.49
CA VAL A 54 -6.16 -1.66 14.12
C VAL A 54 -7.30 -2.66 14.30
N CYS A 55 -7.12 -3.91 13.88
CA CYS A 55 -8.14 -4.95 14.02
C CYS A 55 -8.40 -5.26 15.49
N LEU A 56 -7.32 -5.47 16.25
CA LEU A 56 -7.36 -5.82 17.66
C LEU A 56 -7.96 -4.68 18.51
N GLY A 57 -7.54 -3.43 18.26
CA GLY A 57 -8.07 -2.25 18.94
C GLY A 57 -9.56 -2.06 18.68
N SER A 58 -9.99 -2.23 17.42
CA SER A 58 -11.42 -2.15 17.05
C SER A 58 -12.25 -3.24 17.76
N ALA A 59 -11.74 -4.48 17.82
CA ALA A 59 -12.40 -5.57 18.53
C ALA A 59 -12.50 -5.28 20.04
N ALA A 60 -11.42 -4.80 20.66
CA ALA A 60 -11.40 -4.43 22.07
C ALA A 60 -12.40 -3.32 22.39
N ILE A 61 -12.54 -2.31 21.53
CA ILE A 61 -13.48 -1.21 21.73
C ILE A 61 -14.93 -1.71 21.68
N VAL A 62 -15.29 -2.60 20.77
CA VAL A 62 -16.65 -3.19 20.73
C VAL A 62 -16.90 -4.09 21.92
N LEU A 63 -15.92 -4.90 22.32
CA LEU A 63 -16.02 -5.73 23.52
C LEU A 63 -16.24 -4.87 24.77
N LEU A 64 -15.50 -3.77 24.91
CA LEU A 64 -15.71 -2.79 25.97
C LEU A 64 -17.12 -2.19 25.89
N SER A 65 -17.57 -1.82 24.69
CA SER A 65 -18.88 -1.20 24.48
C SER A 65 -20.06 -2.11 24.80
N MET A 66 -19.91 -3.41 24.55
CA MET A 66 -20.94 -4.41 24.81
C MET A 66 -20.89 -4.87 26.27
N TYR A 67 -19.72 -5.25 26.78
CA TYR A 67 -19.63 -6.00 28.04
C TYR A 67 -19.02 -5.19 29.20
N GLY A 68 -18.31 -4.10 28.91
CA GLY A 68 -17.58 -3.33 29.93
C GLY A 68 -18.45 -2.49 30.87
N PHE A 69 -19.72 -2.27 30.49
CA PHE A 69 -20.68 -1.47 31.26
C PHE A 69 -21.86 -2.31 31.77
N ALA A 70 -21.72 -3.64 31.81
CA ALA A 70 -22.78 -4.57 32.16
C ALA A 70 -23.39 -4.30 33.55
N GLU A 71 -22.60 -3.83 34.51
CA GLU A 71 -23.08 -3.49 35.86
C GLU A 71 -24.11 -2.36 35.87
N PHE A 72 -24.05 -1.46 34.88
CA PHE A 72 -24.99 -0.35 34.73
C PHE A 72 -26.21 -0.71 33.89
N ALA A 73 -26.25 -1.89 33.28
CA ALA A 73 -27.33 -2.31 32.38
C ALA A 73 -28.70 -2.45 33.07
N ALA A 74 -28.70 -2.65 34.39
CA ALA A 74 -29.92 -2.78 35.21
C ALA A 74 -30.44 -1.43 35.76
N ASP A 75 -29.69 -0.33 35.61
CA ASP A 75 -30.14 0.98 36.09
C ASP A 75 -31.16 1.58 35.09
N PRO A 76 -32.40 1.87 35.52
CA PRO A 76 -33.44 2.43 34.65
C PRO A 76 -33.10 3.80 34.06
N ASN A 77 -32.13 4.53 34.63
CA ASN A 77 -31.65 5.81 34.12
C ASN A 77 -30.50 5.66 33.10
N VAL A 78 -29.98 4.45 32.91
CA VAL A 78 -28.86 4.18 32.01
C VAL A 78 -29.37 3.48 30.77
N ARG A 79 -29.04 4.03 29.61
CA ARG A 79 -29.30 3.41 28.31
C ARG A 79 -27.97 3.00 27.66
N LEU A 80 -27.74 1.70 27.58
CA LEU A 80 -26.57 1.15 26.88
C LEU A 80 -26.76 1.26 25.36
N ASP A 81 -25.71 1.72 24.69
CA ASP A 81 -25.66 1.91 23.24
C ASP A 81 -24.31 1.44 22.69
N PRO A 82 -24.16 0.11 22.45
CA PRO A 82 -22.90 -0.45 21.95
C PRO A 82 -22.45 0.10 20.60
N ALA A 83 -23.39 0.62 19.80
CA ALA A 83 -23.08 1.21 18.50
C ALA A 83 -22.29 2.53 18.64
N ARG A 84 -22.38 3.21 19.78
CA ARG A 84 -21.72 4.50 20.02
C ARG A 84 -20.21 4.42 19.97
N LEU A 85 -19.59 3.49 20.70
CA LEU A 85 -18.14 3.34 20.66
C LEU A 85 -17.68 2.75 19.33
N ALA A 86 -18.47 1.84 18.72
CA ALA A 86 -18.19 1.34 17.37
C ALA A 86 -18.15 2.47 16.33
N ALA A 87 -19.07 3.44 16.40
CA ALA A 87 -19.06 4.61 15.53
C ALA A 87 -17.80 5.47 15.72
N GLN A 88 -17.29 5.58 16.96
CA GLN A 88 -16.04 6.31 17.22
C GLN A 88 -14.81 5.63 16.61
N VAL A 89 -14.80 4.30 16.49
CA VAL A 89 -13.73 3.58 15.76
C VAL A 89 -13.73 3.97 14.28
N ILE A 90 -14.92 3.99 13.65
CA ILE A 90 -15.06 4.35 12.23
C ILE A 90 -14.63 5.81 11.99
N SER A 91 -14.96 6.70 12.92
CA SER A 91 -14.49 8.09 12.88
C SER A 91 -12.96 8.17 13.04
N GLY A 92 -12.42 7.48 14.06
CA GLY A 92 -10.99 7.50 14.38
C GLY A 92 -10.09 6.90 13.30
N ILE A 93 -10.51 5.82 12.64
CA ILE A 93 -9.73 5.23 11.55
C ILE A 93 -9.62 6.17 10.34
N GLY A 94 -10.59 7.09 10.17
CA GLY A 94 -10.52 8.13 9.14
C GLY A 94 -9.27 9.01 9.26
N PHE A 95 -8.84 9.32 10.49
CA PHE A 95 -7.61 10.08 10.74
C PHE A 95 -6.35 9.29 10.32
N LEU A 96 -6.25 8.02 10.71
CA LEU A 96 -5.13 7.17 10.31
C LEU A 96 -5.10 6.95 8.79
N GLY A 97 -6.28 6.75 8.19
CA GLY A 97 -6.44 6.63 6.74
C GLY A 97 -5.92 7.86 6.02
N ALA A 98 -6.33 9.07 6.43
CA ALA A 98 -5.83 10.32 5.88
C ALA A 98 -4.30 10.46 6.03
N GLY A 99 -3.75 10.05 7.18
CA GLY A 99 -2.30 10.07 7.43
C GLY A 99 -1.49 9.16 6.49
N THR A 100 -2.11 8.14 5.88
CA THR A 100 -1.45 7.27 4.90
C THR A 100 -1.56 7.75 3.45
N ILE A 101 -2.41 8.76 3.17
CA ILE A 101 -2.61 9.31 1.83
C ILE A 101 -1.62 10.45 1.62
N LEU A 102 -0.65 10.24 0.73
CA LEU A 102 0.40 11.22 0.44
C LEU A 102 0.22 11.78 -0.97
N ARG A 103 0.33 13.11 -1.10
CA ARG A 103 0.30 13.81 -2.38
C ARG A 103 1.68 14.40 -2.70
N THR A 104 2.21 14.07 -3.86
CA THR A 104 3.46 14.63 -4.40
C THR A 104 3.18 15.23 -5.77
N GLY A 105 3.03 16.57 -5.81
CA GLY A 105 2.59 17.29 -7.01
C GLY A 105 1.20 16.85 -7.47
N ILE A 106 1.13 16.21 -8.64
CA ILE A 106 -0.10 15.65 -9.22
C ILE A 106 -0.35 14.18 -8.86
N THR A 107 0.61 13.51 -8.22
CA THR A 107 0.51 12.07 -7.89
C THR A 107 -0.02 11.90 -6.47
N VAL A 108 -0.99 10.99 -6.29
CA VAL A 108 -1.52 10.58 -4.98
C VAL A 108 -1.19 9.11 -4.75
N SER A 109 -0.69 8.79 -3.56
CA SER A 109 -0.35 7.43 -3.13
C SER A 109 -1.01 7.10 -1.79
N GLY A 110 -1.11 5.80 -1.48
CA GLY A 110 -1.64 5.34 -0.19
C GLY A 110 -3.16 5.19 -0.09
N LEU A 111 -3.92 5.45 -1.17
CA LEU A 111 -5.39 5.27 -1.18
C LEU A 111 -5.83 3.85 -0.79
N THR A 112 -5.20 2.83 -1.35
CA THR A 112 -5.50 1.42 -1.02
C THR A 112 -5.09 1.09 0.42
N THR A 113 -4.01 1.69 0.93
CA THR A 113 -3.61 1.52 2.33
C THR A 113 -4.66 2.08 3.27
N ALA A 114 -5.14 3.31 3.02
CA ALA A 114 -6.21 3.92 3.79
C ALA A 114 -7.49 3.07 3.78
N ALA A 115 -7.89 2.58 2.60
CA ALA A 115 -9.04 1.70 2.45
C ALA A 115 -8.85 0.36 3.20
N SER A 116 -7.66 -0.25 3.15
CA SER A 116 -7.39 -1.50 3.87
C SER A 116 -7.45 -1.32 5.38
N LEU A 117 -6.94 -0.20 5.92
CA LEU A 117 -7.04 0.10 7.35
C LEU A 117 -8.50 0.31 7.78
N TRP A 118 -9.30 0.99 6.97
CA TRP A 118 -10.73 1.19 7.23
C TRP A 118 -11.49 -0.14 7.30
N VAL A 119 -11.27 -1.03 6.32
CA VAL A 119 -11.94 -2.34 6.31
C VAL A 119 -11.43 -3.25 7.43
N VAL A 120 -10.14 -3.20 7.78
CA VAL A 120 -9.61 -3.97 8.91
C VAL A 120 -10.18 -3.51 10.25
N ALA A 121 -10.44 -2.21 10.42
CA ALA A 121 -11.19 -1.75 11.58
C ALA A 121 -12.59 -2.37 11.62
N ALA A 122 -13.31 -2.37 10.49
CA ALA A 122 -14.62 -3.00 10.39
C ALA A 122 -14.59 -4.51 10.70
N ILE A 123 -13.57 -5.24 10.23
CA ILE A 123 -13.35 -6.66 10.59
C ILE A 123 -13.22 -6.79 12.11
N GLY A 124 -12.37 -5.98 12.74
CA GLY A 124 -12.22 -5.96 14.19
C GLY A 124 -13.53 -5.71 14.93
N LEU A 125 -14.32 -4.73 14.48
CA LEU A 125 -15.65 -4.47 15.04
C LEU A 125 -16.58 -5.69 14.95
N THR A 126 -16.63 -6.34 13.79
CA THR A 126 -17.47 -7.53 13.58
C THR A 126 -17.02 -8.72 14.43
N VAL A 127 -15.70 -8.92 14.60
CA VAL A 127 -15.17 -9.96 15.50
C VAL A 127 -15.50 -9.66 16.96
N GLY A 128 -15.32 -8.41 17.41
CA GLY A 128 -15.67 -7.99 18.77
C GLY A 128 -17.15 -8.20 19.08
N ALA A 129 -18.03 -7.93 18.10
CA ALA A 129 -19.46 -8.14 18.17
C ALA A 129 -19.89 -9.63 18.13
N GLY A 130 -18.96 -10.56 17.87
CA GLY A 130 -19.24 -11.99 17.73
C GLY A 130 -19.77 -12.41 16.36
N PHE A 131 -19.72 -11.54 15.35
CA PHE A 131 -20.21 -11.83 14.01
C PHE A 131 -19.17 -12.59 13.15
N TYR A 132 -18.82 -13.81 13.59
CA TYR A 132 -17.70 -14.61 13.07
C TYR A 132 -17.80 -14.97 11.59
N TYR A 133 -18.99 -15.37 11.15
CA TYR A 133 -19.19 -15.70 9.74
C TYR A 133 -19.01 -14.46 8.86
N GLY A 134 -19.58 -13.32 9.29
CA GLY A 134 -19.44 -12.04 8.60
C GLY A 134 -17.99 -11.57 8.55
N SER A 135 -17.25 -11.68 9.66
CA SER A 135 -15.84 -11.28 9.70
C SER A 135 -14.98 -12.17 8.80
N ALA A 136 -15.19 -13.49 8.80
CA ALA A 136 -14.44 -14.41 7.95
C ALA A 136 -14.70 -14.16 6.44
N VAL A 137 -15.98 -14.00 6.05
CA VAL A 137 -16.34 -13.68 4.65
C VAL A 137 -15.76 -12.34 4.23
N LEU A 138 -15.85 -11.32 5.10
CA LEU A 138 -15.28 -10.00 4.82
C LEU A 138 -13.76 -10.07 4.64
N THR A 139 -13.04 -10.74 5.54
CA THR A 139 -11.58 -10.93 5.40
C THR A 139 -11.23 -11.65 4.11
N LEU A 140 -11.96 -12.72 3.75
CA LEU A 140 -11.73 -13.45 2.51
C LEU A 140 -11.88 -12.55 1.28
N LEU A 141 -12.98 -11.79 1.20
CA LEU A 141 -13.22 -10.87 0.08
C LEU A 141 -12.14 -9.79 -0.04
N VAL A 142 -11.65 -9.28 1.10
CA VAL A 142 -10.56 -8.30 1.12
C VAL A 142 -9.25 -8.91 0.61
N VAL A 143 -8.85 -10.07 1.13
CA VAL A 143 -7.62 -10.75 0.70
C VAL A 143 -7.68 -11.09 -0.79
N VAL A 144 -8.82 -11.58 -1.27
CA VAL A 144 -9.05 -11.87 -2.68
C VAL A 144 -8.91 -10.59 -3.52
N SER A 145 -9.58 -9.50 -3.11
CA SER A 145 -9.50 -8.21 -3.81
C SER A 145 -8.06 -7.69 -3.91
N LEU A 146 -7.33 -7.69 -2.79
CA LEU A 146 -5.94 -7.22 -2.72
C LEU A 146 -5.01 -8.09 -3.59
N PHE A 147 -5.15 -9.42 -3.52
CA PHE A 147 -4.33 -10.34 -4.29
C PHE A 147 -4.53 -10.20 -5.80
N PHE A 148 -5.78 -10.11 -6.26
CA PHE A 148 -6.08 -9.90 -7.67
C PHE A 148 -5.53 -8.56 -8.14
N LEU A 149 -5.74 -7.47 -7.38
CA LEU A 149 -5.24 -6.15 -7.75
C LEU A 149 -3.72 -6.15 -7.91
N ASN A 150 -2.99 -6.75 -6.96
CA ASN A 150 -1.54 -6.81 -6.97
C ASN A 150 -1.01 -7.62 -8.18
N LYS A 151 -1.70 -8.70 -8.57
CA LYS A 151 -1.38 -9.43 -9.81
C LYS A 151 -1.69 -8.63 -11.07
N PHE A 152 -2.81 -7.93 -11.12
CA PHE A 152 -3.16 -7.09 -12.27
C PHE A 152 -2.17 -5.94 -12.42
N GLU A 153 -1.80 -5.29 -11.33
CA GLU A 153 -0.81 -4.22 -11.31
C GLU A 153 0.56 -4.73 -11.76
N LYS A 154 1.04 -5.87 -11.24
CA LYS A 154 2.30 -6.48 -11.71
C LYS A 154 2.25 -6.91 -13.17
N LYS A 155 1.11 -7.43 -13.66
CA LYS A 155 0.95 -7.81 -15.07
C LYS A 155 0.91 -6.60 -15.99
N PHE A 156 0.31 -5.49 -15.56
CA PHE A 156 0.23 -4.25 -16.32
C PHE A 156 1.53 -3.44 -16.26
N SER A 157 2.18 -3.42 -15.10
CA SER A 157 3.47 -2.75 -14.85
C SER A 157 4.66 -3.50 -15.47
N ARG A 158 4.59 -4.83 -15.62
CA ARG A 158 5.56 -5.61 -16.40
C ARG A 158 5.72 -5.11 -17.84
N THR A 159 4.73 -4.42 -18.38
CA THR A 159 4.76 -3.81 -19.71
C THR A 159 5.54 -2.48 -19.74
N LYS A 160 5.94 -1.89 -18.61
CA LYS A 160 6.69 -0.62 -18.56
C LYS A 160 7.77 -0.65 -17.47
N ARG A 161 8.81 -1.49 -17.64
CA ARG A 161 9.99 -1.43 -16.76
C ARG A 161 10.73 -0.13 -17.00
N LYS A 162 11.00 0.62 -15.94
CA LYS A 162 11.97 1.71 -15.98
C LYS A 162 13.37 1.10 -15.90
N GLN A 163 14.27 1.47 -16.80
CA GLN A 163 15.70 1.17 -16.68
C GLN A 163 16.48 2.47 -16.67
N ASP A 164 17.53 2.48 -15.85
CA ASP A 164 18.47 3.57 -15.82
C ASP A 164 19.59 3.26 -16.84
N LEU A 165 19.93 4.26 -17.63
CA LEU A 165 20.99 4.24 -18.61
C LEU A 165 21.96 5.35 -18.21
N VAL A 166 23.22 4.99 -18.07
CA VAL A 166 24.32 5.93 -17.87
C VAL A 166 25.17 5.86 -19.12
N MET A 167 25.46 7.01 -19.72
CA MET A 167 26.25 7.05 -20.93
C MET A 167 27.21 8.22 -20.92
N LYS A 168 28.40 7.97 -21.46
CA LYS A 168 29.43 8.98 -21.68
C LYS A 168 29.39 9.41 -23.13
N ILE A 169 29.20 10.70 -23.36
CA ILE A 169 29.19 11.30 -24.70
C ILE A 169 30.17 12.46 -24.78
N ASN A 170 30.62 12.75 -26.00
CA ASN A 170 31.36 13.97 -26.29
C ASN A 170 30.50 15.20 -25.94
N LYS A 171 31.15 16.29 -25.52
CA LYS A 171 30.49 17.58 -25.22
C LYS A 171 30.13 18.33 -26.50
N ASP A 172 29.32 17.70 -27.33
CA ASP A 172 28.69 18.31 -28.49
C ASP A 172 27.17 18.08 -28.44
N SER A 173 26.40 19.12 -28.77
CA SER A 173 24.94 19.05 -28.72
C SER A 173 24.35 18.11 -29.78
N ALA A 174 25.13 17.71 -30.79
CA ALA A 174 24.68 16.78 -31.82
C ALA A 174 24.61 15.34 -31.31
N SER A 175 25.59 14.90 -30.51
CA SER A 175 25.64 13.56 -29.91
C SER A 175 24.43 13.29 -29.01
N LEU A 176 24.07 14.24 -28.14
CA LEU A 176 22.89 14.11 -27.28
C LEU A 176 21.60 14.04 -28.10
N ASN A 177 21.47 14.88 -29.13
CA ASN A 177 20.30 14.85 -30.01
C ASN A 177 20.16 13.53 -30.76
N LYS A 178 21.25 13.00 -31.33
CA LYS A 178 21.26 11.69 -32.02
C LYS A 178 20.73 10.58 -31.10
N VAL A 179 21.19 10.55 -29.85
CA VAL A 179 20.78 9.57 -28.84
C VAL A 179 19.29 9.69 -28.50
N VAL A 180 18.81 10.92 -28.30
CA VAL A 180 17.38 11.17 -28.01
C VAL A 180 16.51 10.78 -29.21
N THR A 181 16.94 11.09 -30.44
CA THR A 181 16.25 10.69 -31.67
C THR A 181 16.19 9.17 -31.82
N GLU A 182 17.29 8.47 -31.55
CA GLU A 182 17.36 7.02 -31.66
C GLU A 182 16.44 6.33 -30.64
N LEU A 183 16.45 6.79 -29.39
CA LEU A 183 15.49 6.33 -28.37
C LEU A 183 14.04 6.54 -28.81
N HIS A 184 13.74 7.68 -29.44
CA HIS A 184 12.41 7.95 -29.99
C HIS A 184 12.07 7.02 -31.17
N HIS A 185 13.04 6.67 -32.01
CA HIS A 185 12.86 5.71 -33.11
C HIS A 185 12.47 4.31 -32.60
N PHE A 186 13.06 3.86 -31.50
CA PHE A 186 12.69 2.62 -30.82
C PHE A 186 11.36 2.71 -30.03
N GLY A 187 10.71 3.88 -30.01
CA GLY A 187 9.47 4.13 -29.28
C GLY A 187 9.67 4.13 -27.76
N ILE A 188 10.88 4.44 -27.29
CA ILE A 188 11.23 4.46 -25.88
C ILE A 188 10.92 5.84 -25.29
N GLN A 189 10.17 5.84 -24.19
CA GLN A 189 9.84 7.09 -23.49
C GLN A 189 10.90 7.41 -22.44
N ILE A 190 11.53 8.57 -22.57
CA ILE A 190 12.47 9.10 -21.59
C ILE A 190 11.67 9.76 -20.45
N SER A 191 11.89 9.30 -19.21
CA SER A 191 11.18 9.78 -18.01
C SER A 191 11.96 10.84 -17.25
N LYS A 192 13.30 10.81 -17.31
CA LYS A 192 14.19 11.76 -16.66
C LYS A 192 15.53 11.77 -17.41
N ILE A 193 16.14 12.94 -17.54
CA ILE A 193 17.52 13.12 -18.03
C ILE A 193 18.23 14.02 -17.03
N ILE A 194 19.44 13.63 -16.64
CA ILE A 194 20.38 14.42 -15.84
C ILE A 194 21.68 14.43 -16.64
N VAL A 195 22.24 15.63 -16.85
CA VAL A 195 23.51 15.82 -17.55
C VAL A 195 24.50 16.39 -16.56
N GLU A 196 25.62 15.70 -16.38
CA GLU A 196 26.72 16.08 -15.50
C GLU A 196 27.97 16.31 -16.36
N ASN A 197 28.71 17.38 -16.10
CA ASN A 197 30.00 17.61 -16.76
C ASN A 197 31.06 16.78 -16.04
N GLU A 198 31.87 16.02 -16.79
CA GLU A 198 33.06 15.37 -16.25
C GLU A 198 34.26 16.26 -16.60
N GLU A 199 34.84 16.92 -15.59
CA GLU A 199 36.08 17.68 -15.77
C GLU A 199 37.22 16.69 -16.08
N ALA A 200 37.87 16.86 -17.23
CA ALA A 200 38.95 15.97 -17.66
C ALA A 200 40.08 15.97 -16.62
N ALA A 201 40.48 14.76 -16.17
CA ALA A 201 41.74 14.61 -15.44
C ALA A 201 42.89 15.07 -16.35
N GLN A 202 43.85 15.80 -15.79
CA GLN A 202 44.98 16.41 -16.52
C GLN A 202 45.62 15.42 -17.50
N GLY A 203 45.44 15.65 -18.80
CA GLY A 203 46.17 14.93 -19.86
C GLY A 203 45.34 14.42 -21.04
N ASP A 204 44.01 14.44 -21.01
CA ASP A 204 43.18 13.98 -22.13
C ASP A 204 42.32 15.11 -22.73
N SER A 205 42.26 15.19 -24.07
CA SER A 205 41.83 16.37 -24.83
C SER A 205 40.34 16.41 -25.17
N GLY A 206 39.50 15.69 -24.42
CA GLY A 206 38.05 15.65 -24.64
C GLY A 206 37.28 16.09 -23.40
N GLU A 207 36.58 17.23 -23.48
CA GLU A 207 35.54 17.52 -22.49
C GLU A 207 34.38 16.52 -22.68
N MET A 208 34.00 15.80 -21.63
CA MET A 208 33.00 14.73 -21.68
C MET A 208 31.75 15.10 -20.87
N LEU A 209 30.61 14.55 -21.28
CA LEU A 209 29.34 14.63 -20.57
C LEU A 209 28.92 13.24 -20.10
N ILE A 210 28.58 13.13 -18.81
CA ILE A 210 27.88 11.97 -18.28
C ILE A 210 26.39 12.27 -18.35
N VAL A 211 25.67 11.50 -19.15
CA VAL A 211 24.21 11.57 -19.26
C VAL A 211 23.60 10.39 -18.52
N ARG A 212 22.85 10.67 -17.46
CA ARG A 212 22.04 9.69 -16.74
C ARG A 212 20.59 9.85 -17.17
N MET A 213 20.00 8.82 -17.75
CA MET A 213 18.63 8.84 -18.20
C MET A 213 17.83 7.66 -17.67
N GLN A 214 16.57 7.90 -17.36
CA GLN A 214 15.62 6.85 -16.98
C GLN A 214 14.65 6.64 -18.13
N VAL A 215 14.63 5.44 -18.70
CA VAL A 215 13.81 5.09 -19.87
C VAL A 215 12.75 4.05 -19.51
N LYS A 216 11.56 4.16 -20.12
CA LYS A 216 10.50 3.15 -20.00
C LYS A 216 10.55 2.21 -21.19
N LEU A 217 10.75 0.93 -20.92
CA LEU A 217 10.84 -0.11 -21.93
C LEU A 217 9.67 -1.07 -21.84
N ASN A 218 9.20 -1.50 -23.02
CA ASN A 218 8.13 -2.47 -23.13
C ASN A 218 8.62 -3.94 -23.05
N TYR A 219 9.89 -4.25 -23.40
CA TYR A 219 10.40 -5.63 -23.42
C TYR A 219 11.93 -5.72 -23.21
N LYS A 220 12.41 -6.78 -22.54
CA LYS A 220 13.85 -7.02 -22.25
C LYS A 220 14.70 -7.24 -23.51
N LYS A 221 14.20 -7.99 -24.51
CA LYS A 221 14.92 -8.26 -25.77
C LYS A 221 15.23 -7.00 -26.58
N ARG A 222 14.30 -6.03 -26.61
CA ARG A 222 14.52 -4.74 -27.29
C ARG A 222 15.58 -3.88 -26.62
N PHE A 223 15.82 -4.06 -25.32
CA PHE A 223 16.77 -3.23 -24.59
C PHE A 223 18.21 -3.52 -25.00
N GLU A 224 18.56 -4.80 -25.20
CA GLU A 224 19.88 -5.19 -25.70
C GLU A 224 20.13 -4.61 -27.11
N GLU A 225 19.13 -4.69 -28.00
CA GLU A 225 19.19 -4.07 -29.34
C GLU A 225 19.39 -2.55 -29.27
N VAL A 226 18.71 -1.89 -28.32
CA VAL A 226 18.83 -0.43 -28.12
C VAL A 226 20.21 -0.06 -27.60
N ILE A 227 20.77 -0.80 -26.65
CA ILE A 227 22.14 -0.54 -26.16
C ILE A 227 23.14 -0.65 -27.31
N VAL A 228 23.02 -1.68 -28.15
CA VAL A 228 23.90 -1.88 -29.30
C VAL A 228 23.77 -0.74 -30.31
N SER A 229 22.54 -0.30 -30.63
CA SER A 229 22.33 0.85 -31.52
C SER A 229 22.91 2.14 -30.92
N LEU A 230 22.64 2.43 -29.65
CA LEU A 230 23.15 3.62 -28.98
C LEU A 230 24.69 3.64 -28.90
N ALA A 231 25.33 2.49 -28.66
CA ALA A 231 26.79 2.37 -28.66
C ALA A 231 27.41 2.62 -30.04
N SER A 232 26.64 2.46 -31.13
CA SER A 232 27.11 2.69 -32.49
C SER A 232 27.02 4.16 -32.94
N ILE A 233 26.42 5.04 -32.13
CA ILE A 233 26.29 6.46 -32.44
C ILE A 233 27.66 7.15 -32.30
N GLU A 234 28.08 7.81 -33.38
CA GLU A 234 29.28 8.64 -33.39
C GLU A 234 29.19 9.75 -32.33
N GLY A 235 30.11 9.70 -31.35
CA GLY A 235 30.15 10.60 -30.18
C GLY A 235 29.74 9.94 -28.87
N VAL A 236 29.27 8.69 -28.87
CA VAL A 236 29.05 7.87 -27.67
C VAL A 236 30.33 7.08 -27.36
N ILE A 237 30.88 7.30 -26.16
CA ILE A 237 32.15 6.71 -25.71
C ILE A 237 31.89 5.43 -24.91
N GLY A 238 30.81 5.41 -24.13
CA GLY A 238 30.44 4.26 -23.31
C GLY A 238 28.99 4.32 -22.87
N ILE A 239 28.39 3.15 -22.70
CA ILE A 239 27.02 2.98 -22.25
C ILE A 239 26.96 1.87 -21.20
N GLU A 240 26.35 2.17 -20.08
CA GLU A 240 26.12 1.25 -18.98
C GLU A 240 24.63 1.21 -18.67
N ALA A 241 24.06 0.01 -18.69
CA ALA A 241 22.71 -0.20 -18.20
C ALA A 241 22.76 -0.36 -16.68
N GLY A 242 22.20 0.61 -15.96
CA GLY A 242 22.03 0.56 -14.52
C GLY A 242 21.02 -0.53 -14.15
N GLY A 243 21.54 -1.69 -13.80
CA GLY A 243 20.83 -2.77 -13.12
C GLY A 243 21.77 -3.35 -12.08
N GLU A 244 21.63 -2.86 -10.84
CA GLU A 244 22.42 -3.22 -9.65
C GLU A 244 23.92 -2.89 -9.75
N SER A 245 24.26 -1.66 -9.35
CA SER A 245 25.53 -1.43 -8.66
C SER A 245 25.33 -1.85 -7.19
N LEU A 246 26.07 -2.87 -6.76
CA LEU A 246 26.30 -3.20 -5.34
C LEU A 246 26.77 -1.99 -4.56
#